data_AF-A0A0D0DXC4-F1
#
_entry.id   AF-A0A0D0DXC4-F1
#
_cell.length_a   1.000
_cell.length_b   1.000
_cell.length_c   1.000
_cell.angle_alpha   90.00
_cell.angle_beta   90.00
_cell.angle_gamma   90.00
#
_symmetry.space_group_name_H-M   'P 1'
#
loop_
_entity.id
_entity.type
_entity.pdbx_description
1 polymer ?
#
loop_
_entity_poly.entity_id
_entity_poly.type
_entity_poly.pdbx_seq_one_letter_code
_entity_poly.pdbx_strand_id
1 'polypeptide(L)'
;LEFHVIDEDVPLTSAPVPGSNTSPCLFDSWKAVIPTLVSPFLQYLTRTLGKLAILPSSAISYCMQCCELKATMLVCLHFDYFALVMVQMCKCASLQQVLVYHGLFPTAPSQPCMGISVELLSFYWALFKCSCNAINALASALNSHYTCRGF
;
A
#
# COMPACT_ATOMS: atom_id res chain seq x y z
N LEU A 1 39.72 -7.66 1.24
CA LEU A 1 39.09 -6.32 1.40
C LEU A 1 38.25 -6.39 2.65
N GLU A 2 38.89 -6.11 3.78
CA GLU A 2 38.28 -6.06 5.11
C GLU A 2 37.53 -4.73 5.26
N PHE A 3 36.30 -4.77 5.78
CA PHE A 3 35.51 -3.59 6.09
C PHE A 3 35.80 -3.16 7.52
N HIS A 4 36.55 -2.06 7.66
CA HIS A 4 36.75 -1.39 8.94
C HIS A 4 35.54 -0.48 9.21
N VAL A 5 34.77 -0.82 10.23
CA VAL A 5 33.72 0.04 10.80
C VAL A 5 34.42 1.14 11.60
N ILE A 6 34.09 2.40 11.34
CA ILE A 6 34.48 3.54 12.18
C ILE A 6 33.20 4.01 12.87
N ASP A 7 33.21 3.82 14.18
CA ASP A 7 32.24 4.34 15.15
C ASP A 7 32.63 5.81 15.44
N GLU A 8 31.76 6.77 15.14
CA GLU A 8 31.89 8.15 15.61
C GLU A 8 30.67 8.52 16.46
N ASP A 9 30.83 8.33 17.76
CA ASP A 9 30.05 8.96 18.82
C ASP A 9 30.32 10.48 18.83
N VAL A 10 29.33 11.28 18.42
CA VAL A 10 29.31 12.74 18.65
C VAL A 10 28.21 13.06 19.68
N PRO A 11 28.55 13.53 20.89
CA PRO A 11 27.55 13.88 21.89
C PRO A 11 27.03 15.30 21.65
N LEU A 12 25.74 15.42 21.31
CA LEU A 12 25.05 16.71 21.26
C LEU A 12 24.10 16.86 22.46
N THR A 13 24.53 17.79 23.32
CA THR A 13 23.94 18.31 24.55
C THR A 13 22.43 18.55 24.49
N SER A 14 21.75 18.15 25.57
CA SER A 14 20.32 18.33 25.80
C SER A 14 19.95 19.75 26.26
N ALA A 15 18.89 20.31 25.68
CA ALA A 15 18.10 21.38 26.27
C ALA A 15 16.61 20.96 26.24
N PRO A 16 15.86 21.10 27.36
CA PRO A 16 14.44 20.73 27.37
C PRO A 16 13.58 21.86 26.82
N VAL A 17 12.72 21.56 25.85
CA VAL A 17 11.71 22.50 25.31
C VAL A 17 10.30 22.02 25.72
N PRO A 18 9.39 22.92 26.14
CA PRO A 18 8.12 22.56 26.77
C PRO A 18 7.05 22.18 25.73
N GLY A 19 6.26 21.14 26.04
CA GLY A 19 5.06 20.75 25.28
C GLY A 19 5.26 19.51 24.42
N SER A 20 5.34 18.33 25.05
CA SER A 20 5.44 17.04 24.34
C SER A 20 4.09 16.66 23.71
N ASN A 21 3.74 17.31 22.61
CA ASN A 21 2.89 16.68 21.60
C ASN A 21 3.80 15.74 20.82
N THR A 22 4.10 14.57 21.39
CA THR A 22 4.83 13.52 20.69
C THR A 22 3.97 13.05 19.52
N SER A 23 4.26 13.58 18.33
CA SER A 23 3.74 13.02 17.08
C SER A 23 3.96 11.51 17.12
N PRO A 24 2.91 10.69 16.99
CA PRO A 24 3.04 9.25 17.10
C PRO A 24 4.07 8.75 16.10
N CYS A 25 4.98 7.90 16.56
CA CYS A 25 6.01 7.29 15.72
C CYS A 25 5.33 6.59 14.52
N LEU A 26 5.60 7.11 13.31
CA LEU A 26 4.99 6.59 12.08
C LEU A 26 5.28 5.10 11.89
N PHE A 27 6.48 4.67 12.28
CA PHE A 27 6.89 3.27 12.22
C PHE A 27 6.03 2.38 13.11
N ASP A 28 5.75 2.80 14.35
CA ASP A 28 4.91 2.02 15.26
C ASP A 28 3.45 1.98 14.78
N SER A 29 2.98 3.06 14.16
CA SER A 29 1.66 3.09 13.51
C SER A 29 1.55 2.07 12.38
N TRP A 30 2.57 1.98 11.52
CA TRP A 30 2.63 0.95 10.48
C TRP A 30 2.76 -0.46 11.06
N LYS A 31 3.58 -0.64 12.10
CA LYS A 31 3.74 -1.93 12.77
C LYS A 31 2.41 -2.46 13.32
N ALA A 32 1.53 -1.58 13.80
CA ALA A 32 0.17 -1.93 14.23
C ALA A 32 -0.78 -2.20 13.06
N VAL A 33 -0.70 -1.42 11.97
CA VAL A 33 -1.65 -1.51 10.84
C VAL A 33 -1.36 -2.70 9.92
N ILE A 34 -0.10 -2.95 9.54
CA ILE A 34 0.28 -3.97 8.55
C ILE A 34 -0.33 -5.35 8.85
N PRO A 35 -0.27 -5.89 10.09
CA PRO A 35 -0.86 -7.20 10.39
C PRO A 35 -2.36 -7.28 10.08
N THR A 36 -3.09 -6.17 10.24
CA THR A 36 -4.54 -6.10 9.99
C THR A 36 -4.90 -6.16 8.50
N LEU A 37 -3.93 -5.91 7.61
CA LEU A 37 -4.11 -5.87 6.16
C LEU A 37 -3.89 -7.22 5.49
N VAL A 38 -3.27 -8.18 6.18
CA VAL A 38 -2.92 -9.50 5.62
C VAL A 38 -4.17 -10.25 5.14
N SER A 39 -5.20 -10.36 5.96
CA SER A 39 -6.44 -11.06 5.58
C SER A 39 -7.16 -10.40 4.39
N PRO A 40 -7.43 -9.08 4.40
CA PRO A 40 -7.96 -8.37 3.22
C PRO A 40 -7.12 -8.57 1.95
N PHE A 41 -5.79 -8.57 2.08
CA PHE A 41 -4.88 -8.77 0.95
C PHE A 41 -4.98 -10.18 0.36
N LEU A 42 -5.02 -11.20 1.22
CA LEU A 42 -5.22 -12.57 0.77
C LEU A 42 -6.58 -12.75 0.08
N GLN A 43 -7.64 -12.13 0.61
CA GLN A 43 -8.96 -12.16 -0.02
C GLN A 43 -8.94 -11.49 -1.41
N TYR A 44 -8.24 -10.36 -1.54
CA TYR A 44 -8.00 -9.72 -2.84
C TYR A 44 -7.31 -10.69 -3.80
N LEU A 45 -6.19 -11.30 -3.41
CA LEU A 45 -5.46 -12.24 -4.25
C LEU A 45 -6.31 -13.44 -4.65
N THR A 46 -7.04 -14.07 -3.74
CA THR A 46 -7.94 -15.19 -4.08
C THR A 46 -9.01 -14.79 -5.09
N ARG A 47 -9.46 -13.53 -5.06
CA ARG A 47 -10.47 -13.03 -5.99
C ARG A 47 -9.88 -12.72 -7.37
N THR A 48 -8.64 -12.24 -7.47
CA THR A 48 -8.07 -11.70 -8.71
C THR A 48 -7.02 -12.60 -9.37
N LEU A 49 -6.44 -13.57 -8.66
CA LEU A 49 -5.42 -14.45 -9.20
C LEU A 49 -5.97 -15.26 -10.39
N GLY A 50 -5.31 -15.14 -11.54
CA GLY A 50 -5.70 -15.83 -12.78
C GLY A 50 -7.02 -15.35 -13.38
N LYS A 51 -7.56 -14.19 -12.97
CA LYS A 51 -8.77 -13.60 -13.54
C LYS A 51 -8.44 -12.30 -14.26
N LEU A 52 -9.25 -11.99 -15.28
CA LEU A 52 -9.17 -10.70 -15.96
C LEU A 52 -9.47 -9.57 -14.95
N ALA A 53 -8.67 -8.50 -15.02
CA ALA A 53 -8.82 -7.35 -14.16
C ALA A 53 -10.24 -6.79 -14.25
N ILE A 54 -10.97 -6.82 -13.13
CA ILE A 54 -12.29 -6.22 -13.02
C ILE A 54 -12.08 -4.71 -12.92
N LEU A 55 -12.76 -3.94 -13.77
CA LEU A 55 -12.69 -2.49 -13.73
C LEU A 55 -13.11 -2.00 -12.32
N PRO A 56 -12.29 -1.18 -11.64
CA PRO A 56 -12.63 -0.72 -10.31
C PRO A 56 -13.89 0.15 -10.34
N SER A 57 -14.82 -0.17 -9.44
CA SER A 57 -15.99 0.67 -9.19
C SER A 57 -15.56 2.02 -8.61
N SER A 58 -16.25 3.10 -8.98
CA SER A 58 -16.00 4.44 -8.43
C SER A 58 -16.33 4.55 -6.94
N ALA A 59 -17.08 3.59 -6.41
CA ALA A 59 -17.35 3.43 -4.99
C ALA A 59 -16.98 2.02 -4.52
N ILE A 60 -16.22 1.96 -3.43
CA ILE A 60 -15.77 0.72 -2.81
C ILE A 60 -16.21 0.66 -1.35
N SER A 61 -16.58 -0.53 -0.90
CA SER A 61 -16.97 -0.80 0.48
C SER A 61 -16.54 -2.20 0.88
N TYR A 62 -16.36 -2.40 2.18
CA TYR A 62 -16.17 -3.73 2.74
C TYR A 62 -16.93 -3.80 4.06
N CYS A 63 -18.14 -4.37 3.99
CA CYS A 63 -18.92 -4.74 5.15
C CYS A 63 -19.87 -5.87 4.75
N MET A 64 -19.91 -6.94 5.55
CA MET A 64 -20.83 -8.07 5.36
C MET A 64 -22.14 -7.86 6.14
N GLN A 65 -22.27 -6.77 6.90
CA GLN A 65 -23.41 -6.43 7.72
C GLN A 65 -23.99 -5.09 7.27
N CYS A 66 -25.30 -4.88 7.38
CA CYS A 66 -25.95 -3.60 7.03
C CYS A 66 -25.65 -2.52 8.10
N CYS A 67 -24.39 -2.09 8.19
CA CYS A 67 -23.94 -1.05 9.12
C CYS A 67 -24.15 0.36 8.55
N GLU A 68 -24.19 1.36 9.43
CA GLU A 68 -24.04 2.76 9.03
C GLU A 68 -22.64 2.98 8.43
N LEU A 69 -22.62 3.56 7.23
CA LEU A 69 -21.40 3.78 6.44
C LEU A 69 -20.96 5.23 6.53
N LYS A 70 -19.69 5.45 6.82
CA LYS A 70 -19.00 6.72 6.63
C LYS A 70 -18.27 6.70 5.29
N ALA A 71 -18.47 7.72 4.48
CA ALA A 71 -17.79 7.86 3.19
C ALA A 71 -16.65 8.87 3.26
N THR A 72 -15.60 8.63 2.47
CA THR A 72 -14.51 9.57 2.22
C THR A 72 -14.05 9.42 0.77
N MET A 73 -13.49 10.48 0.19
CA MET A 73 -12.89 10.41 -1.15
C MET A 73 -11.38 10.28 -1.03
N LEU A 74 -10.78 9.42 -1.84
CA LEU A 74 -9.33 9.27 -1.95
C LEU A 74 -8.89 9.33 -3.41
N VAL A 75 -7.67 9.83 -3.62
CA VAL A 75 -7.02 9.72 -4.93
C VAL A 75 -6.35 8.36 -5.01
N CYS A 76 -6.66 7.58 -6.04
CA CYS A 76 -6.12 6.24 -6.25
C CYS A 76 -5.31 6.16 -7.54
N LEU A 77 -4.07 5.70 -7.44
CA LEU A 77 -3.16 5.52 -8.56
C LEU A 77 -3.28 4.08 -9.07
N HIS A 78 -3.73 3.95 -10.32
CA HIS A 78 -3.77 2.69 -11.05
C HIS A 78 -2.59 2.64 -12.04
N PHE A 79 -2.52 1.57 -12.82
CA PHE A 79 -1.40 1.33 -13.72
C PHE A 79 -1.24 2.42 -14.80
N ASP A 80 -2.36 2.89 -15.36
CA ASP A 80 -2.44 3.77 -16.53
C ASP A 80 -3.25 5.06 -16.29
N TYR A 81 -3.89 5.21 -15.12
CA TYR A 81 -4.66 6.40 -14.75
C TYR A 81 -4.70 6.63 -13.24
N PHE A 82 -5.12 7.83 -12.84
CA PHE A 82 -5.52 8.13 -11.47
C PHE A 82 -7.05 8.36 -11.42
N ALA A 83 -7.68 7.98 -10.31
CA ALA A 83 -9.11 8.14 -10.13
C ALA A 83 -9.43 8.63 -8.72
N LEU A 84 -10.52 9.39 -8.58
CA LEU A 84 -11.08 9.73 -7.28
C LEU A 84 -12.08 8.63 -6.90
N VAL A 85 -11.79 7.90 -5.82
CA VAL A 85 -12.59 6.74 -5.37
C VAL A 85 -13.31 7.10 -4.09
N MET A 86 -14.62 6.82 -4.05
CA MET A 86 -15.41 6.92 -2.83
C MET A 86 -15.22 5.65 -2.01
N VAL A 87 -14.67 5.80 -0.80
CA VAL A 87 -14.46 4.69 0.12
C VAL A 87 -15.46 4.76 1.26
N GLN A 88 -16.28 3.72 1.36
CA GLN A 88 -17.27 3.55 2.42
C GLN A 88 -16.74 2.59 3.48
N MET A 89 -16.65 3.07 4.71
CA MET A 89 -16.16 2.32 5.85
C MET A 89 -17.22 2.27 6.96
N CYS A 90 -17.09 1.29 7.84
CA CYS A 90 -17.94 1.15 9.03
C CYS A 90 -17.07 0.69 10.20
N LYS A 91 -17.70 0.48 11.36
CA LYS A 91 -17.03 -0.07 12.54
C LYS A 91 -16.38 -1.46 12.33
N CYS A 92 -16.82 -2.23 11.33
CA CYS A 92 -16.33 -3.58 11.07
C CYS A 92 -14.99 -3.61 10.34
N ALA A 93 -14.62 -2.52 9.64
CA ALA A 93 -13.41 -2.48 8.85
C ALA A 93 -12.86 -1.06 8.72
N SER A 94 -11.57 -0.92 8.95
CA SER A 94 -10.90 0.36 8.79
C SER A 94 -10.77 0.75 7.32
N LEU A 95 -10.54 2.04 7.07
CA LEU A 95 -10.28 2.57 5.72
C LEU A 95 -9.16 1.79 5.00
N GLN A 96 -8.08 1.47 5.72
CA GLN A 96 -6.93 0.74 5.20
C GLN A 96 -7.32 -0.68 4.77
N GLN A 97 -8.16 -1.36 5.54
CA GLN A 97 -8.64 -2.70 5.21
C GLN A 97 -9.55 -2.68 3.98
N VAL A 98 -10.46 -1.69 3.87
CA VAL A 98 -11.32 -1.53 2.70
C VAL A 98 -10.46 -1.31 1.44
N LEU A 99 -9.47 -0.42 1.51
CA LEU A 99 -8.56 -0.17 0.39
C LEU A 99 -7.85 -1.46 -0.07
N VAL A 100 -7.23 -2.18 0.86
CA VAL A 100 -6.46 -3.39 0.53
C VAL A 100 -7.34 -4.51 0.01
N TYR A 101 -8.56 -4.66 0.55
CA TYR A 101 -9.54 -5.63 0.04
C TYR A 101 -9.90 -5.39 -1.44
N HIS A 102 -9.82 -4.14 -1.90
CA HIS A 102 -10.05 -3.75 -3.29
C HIS A 102 -8.74 -3.57 -4.09
N GLY A 103 -7.61 -4.04 -3.57
CA GLY A 103 -6.33 -4.01 -4.29
C GLY A 103 -5.62 -2.67 -4.27
N LEU A 104 -5.95 -1.78 -3.34
CA LEU A 104 -5.31 -0.49 -3.14
C LEU A 104 -4.51 -0.50 -1.83
N PHE A 105 -3.24 -0.16 -1.89
CA PHE A 105 -2.40 -0.01 -0.70
C PHE A 105 -2.45 1.43 -0.20
N PRO A 106 -2.77 1.69 1.08
CA PRO A 106 -2.79 3.04 1.63
C PRO A 106 -1.39 3.64 1.69
N THR A 107 -1.25 4.95 1.48
CA THR A 107 0.05 5.64 1.60
C THR A 107 0.39 6.09 3.02
N ALA A 108 -0.56 5.98 3.95
CA ALA A 108 -0.37 6.34 5.36
C ALA A 108 -1.16 5.39 6.30
N PRO A 109 -0.66 5.15 7.53
CA PRO A 109 -1.28 4.19 8.44
C PRO A 109 -2.55 4.73 9.09
N SER A 110 -2.65 6.03 9.38
CA SER A 110 -3.76 6.60 10.16
C SER A 110 -4.79 7.35 9.31
N GLN A 111 -4.33 8.16 8.35
CA GLN A 111 -5.18 9.00 7.50
C GLN A 111 -4.66 8.99 6.05
N PRO A 112 -4.83 7.87 5.33
CA PRO A 112 -4.46 7.83 3.92
C PRO A 112 -5.35 8.80 3.13
N CYS A 113 -4.72 9.75 2.44
CA CYS A 113 -5.35 10.59 1.42
C CYS A 113 -5.25 9.97 0.02
N MET A 114 -4.39 8.97 -0.12
CA MET A 114 -4.06 8.33 -1.38
C MET A 114 -3.94 6.81 -1.21
N GLY A 115 -4.33 6.09 -2.26
CA GLY A 115 -4.09 4.65 -2.40
C GLY A 115 -3.33 4.35 -3.68
N ILE A 116 -2.46 3.34 -3.66
CA ILE A 116 -1.71 2.89 -4.85
C ILE A 116 -2.13 1.46 -5.17
N SER A 117 -2.46 1.17 -6.41
CA SER A 117 -2.80 -0.19 -6.83
C SER A 117 -1.68 -1.17 -6.51
N VAL A 118 -2.04 -2.27 -5.86
CA VAL A 118 -1.18 -3.43 -5.60
C VAL A 118 -0.57 -3.95 -6.90
N GLU A 119 -1.30 -3.83 -8.00
CA GLU A 119 -0.86 -4.23 -9.32
C GLU A 119 0.31 -3.38 -9.82
N LEU A 120 0.19 -2.07 -9.66
CA LEU A 120 1.24 -1.11 -9.98
C LEU A 120 2.48 -1.36 -9.10
N LEU A 121 2.28 -1.59 -7.80
CA LEU A 121 3.37 -1.92 -6.88
C LEU A 121 4.08 -3.23 -7.27
N SER A 122 3.33 -4.25 -7.69
CA SER A 122 3.87 -5.53 -8.13
C SER A 122 4.72 -5.38 -9.40
N PHE A 123 4.26 -4.56 -10.35
CA PHE A 123 5.02 -4.23 -11.56
C PHE A 123 6.31 -3.47 -11.23
N TYR A 124 6.22 -2.45 -10.36
CA TYR A 124 7.40 -1.69 -9.93
C TYR A 124 8.42 -2.57 -9.23
N TRP A 125 7.97 -3.52 -8.41
CA TRP A 125 8.83 -4.52 -7.79
C TRP A 125 9.52 -5.43 -8.81
N ALA A 126 8.81 -5.89 -9.84
CA ALA A 126 9.39 -6.68 -10.93
C ALA A 126 10.44 -5.88 -11.71
N LEU A 127 10.15 -4.60 -12.01
CA LEU A 127 11.11 -3.69 -12.63
C LEU A 127 12.37 -3.53 -11.77
N PHE A 128 12.19 -3.29 -10.47
CA PHE A 128 13.30 -3.12 -9.54
C PHE A 128 14.21 -4.36 -9.53
N LYS A 129 13.61 -5.56 -9.48
CA LYS A 129 14.36 -6.83 -9.56
C LYS A 129 15.16 -7.02 -10.85
N CYS A 130 14.64 -6.54 -11.98
CA CYS A 130 15.28 -6.69 -13.29
C CYS A 130 16.16 -5.50 -13.67
N SER A 131 16.27 -4.47 -12.82
CA SER A 131 16.93 -3.20 -13.14
C SER A 131 18.43 -3.33 -13.45
N CYS A 132 19.08 -4.38 -12.94
CA CYS A 132 20.46 -4.72 -13.29
C CYS A 132 20.64 -5.12 -14.77
N ASN A 133 19.57 -5.58 -15.43
CA ASN A 133 19.55 -5.97 -16.85
C ASN A 133 18.82 -4.90 -17.69
N ALA A 134 19.29 -3.65 -17.57
CA ALA A 134 18.59 -2.44 -18.00
C ALA A 134 17.97 -2.48 -19.42
N ILE A 135 18.62 -3.15 -20.38
CA ILE A 135 18.16 -3.26 -21.78
C ILE A 135 16.81 -3.99 -21.86
N ASN A 136 16.63 -5.07 -21.09
CA ASN A 136 15.44 -5.92 -21.14
C ASN A 136 14.59 -5.83 -19.87
N ALA A 137 14.94 -4.98 -18.90
CA ALA A 137 14.28 -4.89 -17.61
C ALA A 137 12.76 -4.64 -17.75
N LEU A 138 12.39 -3.69 -18.62
CA LEU A 138 11.00 -3.37 -18.89
C LEU A 138 10.26 -4.53 -19.57
N ALA A 139 10.83 -5.10 -20.62
CA ALA A 139 10.23 -6.24 -21.33
C ALA A 139 10.05 -7.45 -20.40
N SER A 140 11.05 -7.75 -19.57
CA SER A 140 11.01 -8.80 -18.56
C SER A 140 9.96 -8.55 -17.48
N ALA A 141 9.84 -7.32 -16.98
CA ALA A 141 8.85 -6.96 -15.97
C ALA A 141 7.42 -7.01 -16.53
N LEU A 142 7.20 -6.53 -17.77
CA LEU A 142 5.92 -6.64 -18.46
C LEU A 142 5.54 -8.10 -18.70
N ASN A 143 6.46 -8.91 -19.23
CA ASN A 143 6.23 -10.33 -19.44
C ASN A 143 5.82 -11.05 -18.14
N SER A 144 6.55 -10.79 -17.04
CA SER A 144 6.22 -11.36 -15.73
C SER A 144 4.84 -10.90 -15.24
N HIS A 145 4.53 -9.61 -15.41
CA HIS A 145 3.25 -9.03 -14.98
C HIS A 145 2.06 -9.63 -15.74
N TYR A 146 2.17 -9.79 -17.07
CA TYR A 146 1.14 -10.37 -17.91
C TYR A 146 0.98 -11.89 -17.73
N THR A 147 2.10 -12.62 -17.62
CA THR A 147 2.09 -14.07 -17.38
C THR A 147 1.34 -14.41 -16.09
N CYS A 148 1.55 -13.64 -15.01
CA CYS A 148 0.84 -13.84 -13.74
C CYS A 148 -0.68 -13.66 -13.84
N ARG A 149 -1.19 -13.08 -14.94
CA ARG A 149 -2.62 -12.84 -15.19
C ARG A 149 -3.21 -13.77 -16.24
N GLY A 150 -2.43 -14.70 -16.78
CA GLY A 150 -2.90 -15.65 -17.79
C GLY A 150 -3.02 -15.08 -19.19
N PHE A 151 -2.26 -14.03 -19.50
CA PHE A 151 -2.01 -13.57 -20.87
C PHE A 151 -0.78 -14.23 -21.47
#